data_AF-A0A351MBJ2-F1
#
_entry.id   AF-A0A351MBJ2-F1
#
_cell.length_a   1.000
_cell.length_b   1.000
_cell.length_c   1.000
_cell.angle_alpha   90.00
_cell.angle_beta   90.00
_cell.angle_gamma   90.00
#
_symmetry.space_group_name_H-M   'P 1'
#
loop_
_entity.id
_entity.type
_entity.pdbx_description
1 polymer ?
#
loop_
_entity_poly.entity_id
_entity_poly.type
_entity_poly.pdbx_seq_one_letter_code
_entity_poly.pdbx_strand_id
1 'polypeptide(L)' 'QPFQYDELRDRFEEMADKRYSIIVSDQIPGSLYEIHTLVPGKEEGSPPLHETRLRLDVVKGPEAAAGGQP' A
#
# COMPACT_ATOMS: atom_id res chain seq x y z
N GLN A 1 0.89 -29.22 7.25
CA GLN A 1 1.36 -27.84 6.96
C GLN A 1 0.36 -26.84 7.55
N PRO A 2 0.76 -25.59 7.86
CA PRO A 2 -0.20 -24.54 8.23
C PRO A 2 -1.31 -24.41 7.17
N PHE A 3 -2.56 -24.19 7.59
CA PHE A 3 -3.73 -23.92 6.72
C PHE A 3 -4.10 -25.02 5.69
N GLN A 4 -3.65 -26.26 5.89
CA GLN A 4 -3.86 -27.35 4.93
C GLN A 4 -5.33 -27.73 4.65
N TYR A 5 -6.27 -27.32 5.52
CA TYR A 5 -7.71 -27.56 5.38
C TYR A 5 -8.52 -26.27 5.24
N ASP A 6 -7.85 -25.14 5.02
CA ASP A 6 -8.54 -23.87 4.80
C ASP A 6 -9.11 -23.85 3.38
N GLU A 7 -10.44 -23.73 3.26
CA GLU A 7 -11.13 -23.68 1.98
C GLU A 7 -10.72 -22.47 1.12
N LEU A 8 -10.13 -21.44 1.74
CA LEU A 8 -9.65 -20.23 1.06
C LEU A 8 -8.14 -20.28 0.80
N ARG A 9 -7.46 -21.40 1.09
CA ARG A 9 -6.02 -21.56 0.89
C ARG A 9 -5.55 -21.09 -0.49
N ASP A 10 -6.25 -21.51 -1.53
CA ASP A 10 -5.90 -21.16 -2.92
C ASP A 10 -5.86 -19.63 -3.12
N ARG A 11 -6.75 -18.88 -2.46
CA ARG A 11 -6.75 -17.41 -2.53
C ARG A 11 -5.55 -16.77 -1.84
N PHE A 12 -5.08 -17.38 -0.75
CA PHE A 12 -3.88 -16.89 -0.06
C PHE A 12 -2.61 -17.17 -0.86
N GLU A 13 -2.55 -18.32 -1.53
CA GLU A 13 -1.44 -18.66 -2.42
C GLU A 13 -1.34 -17.68 -3.59
N GLU A 14 -2.46 -17.24 -4.17
CA GLU A 14 -2.48 -16.20 -5.21
C GLU A 14 -1.93 -14.86 -4.73
N MET A 15 -1.93 -14.58 -3.41
CA MET A 15 -1.40 -13.34 -2.84
C MET A 15 0.04 -13.48 -2.29
N ALA A 16 0.64 -14.67 -2.32
CA ALA A 16 1.89 -14.96 -1.62
C ALA A 16 3.07 -14.10 -2.08
N ASP A 17 3.12 -13.75 -3.38
CA ASP A 17 4.19 -12.95 -3.97
C ASP A 17 3.86 -11.44 -4.05
N LYS A 18 2.95 -10.96 -3.19
CA LYS A 18 2.61 -9.53 -3.17
C LYS A 18 3.84 -8.67 -2.84
N ARG A 19 4.18 -7.78 -3.77
CA ARG A 19 5.28 -6.81 -3.65
C ARG A 19 4.72 -5.48 -3.18
N TYR A 20 5.45 -4.84 -2.27
CA TYR A 20 5.12 -3.54 -1.71
C TYR A 20 6.22 -2.54 -2.08
N SER A 21 5.81 -1.44 -2.69
CA SER A 21 6.66 -0.29 -2.98
C SER A 21 6.13 0.89 -2.17
N ILE A 22 6.94 1.38 -1.25
CA ILE A 22 6.62 2.54 -0.40
C ILE A 22 7.42 3.72 -0.93
N ILE A 23 6.73 4.74 -1.42
CA ILE A 23 7.33 5.94 -2.00
C ILE A 23 7.21 7.06 -0.97
N VAL A 24 8.35 7.67 -0.65
CA VAL A 24 8.46 8.75 0.33
C VAL A 24 8.93 10.06 -0.31
N SER A 25 8.60 11.18 0.33
CA SER A 25 8.99 12.54 -0.06
C SER A 25 9.32 13.38 1.17
N ASP A 26 10.45 14.09 1.13
CA ASP A 26 10.86 15.01 2.20
C ASP A 26 9.98 16.25 2.29
N GLN A 27 9.11 16.48 1.30
CA GLN A 27 8.18 17.61 1.27
C GLN A 27 6.85 17.33 1.99
N ILE A 28 6.62 16.09 2.44
CA ILE A 28 5.38 15.67 3.09
C ILE A 28 5.64 15.44 4.58
N PRO A 29 4.85 16.03 5.49
CA PRO A 29 4.89 15.68 6.91
C PRO A 29 4.64 14.18 7.11
N GLY A 30 5.59 13.47 7.73
CA GLY A 30 5.54 12.01 7.86
C GLY A 30 5.96 11.24 6.60
N SER A 31 6.40 11.95 5.57
CA SER A 31 7.11 11.49 4.36
C SER A 31 6.38 10.52 3.44
N LEU A 32 5.32 9.84 3.85
CA LEU A 32 4.63 8.87 3.00
C LEU A 32 3.85 9.55 1.87
N TYR A 33 4.22 9.28 0.63
CA TYR A 33 3.53 9.80 -0.56
C TYR A 33 2.60 8.76 -1.21
N GLU A 34 3.10 7.56 -1.46
CA GLU A 34 2.32 6.51 -2.12
C GLU A 34 2.71 5.12 -1.59
N ILE A 35 1.69 4.27 -1.43
CA ILE A 35 1.87 2.83 -1.28
C ILE A 35 1.38 2.19 -2.57
N HIS A 36 2.28 1.53 -3.28
CA HIS A 36 1.96 0.71 -4.44
C HIS A 36 2.11 -0.75 -4.06
N THR A 37 1.06 -1.54 -4.29
CA THR A 37 1.10 -2.99 -4.09
C THR A 37 0.81 -3.70 -5.39
N LEU A 38 1.54 -4.79 -5.63
CA LEU A 38 1.44 -5.56 -6.86
C LEU A 38 1.53 -7.05 -6.55
N VAL A 39 0.54 -7.80 -7.00
CA VAL A 39 0.60 -9.27 -7.08
C VAL A 39 0.97 -9.62 -8.52
N PRO A 40 2.12 -10.26 -8.76
CA PRO A 40 2.54 -10.60 -10.12
C PRO A 40 1.55 -11.54 -10.79
N GLY A 41 1.51 -11.50 -12.12
CA GLY A 41 0.78 -12.47 -12.91
C GLY A 41 1.38 -13.88 -12.80
N LYS A 42 0.61 -14.91 -13.17
CA LYS A 42 1.02 -16.33 -13.05
C LYS A 42 2.23 -16.67 -13.93
N GLU A 43 2.43 -15.91 -15.01
CA GLU A 43 3.53 -16.10 -15.96
C GLU A 43 4.36 -14.82 -16.13
N GLU A 44 5.62 -14.97 -16.52
CA GLU A 44 6.47 -13.82 -16.81
C GLU A 44 5.90 -13.01 -17.99
N GLY A 45 5.81 -11.69 -17.82
CA GLY A 45 5.21 -10.79 -18.81
C GLY A 45 3.67 -10.75 -18.80
N SER A 46 3.00 -11.61 -18.02
CA SER A 46 1.54 -11.51 -17.85
C SER A 46 1.15 -10.29 -17.00
N PRO A 47 -0.06 -9.73 -17.19
CA PRO A 47 -0.54 -8.63 -16.36
C PRO A 47 -0.60 -9.01 -14.87
N PRO A 48 -0.44 -8.04 -13.96
CA PRO A 48 -0.61 -8.29 -12.52
C PRO A 48 -1.99 -8.88 -12.20
N LEU A 49 -2.05 -9.86 -11.31
CA LEU A 49 -3.33 -10.37 -10.78
C LEU A 49 -4.04 -9.29 -9.96
N HIS A 50 -3.27 -8.45 -9.28
CA HIS A 50 -3.78 -7.34 -8.50
C HIS A 50 -2.77 -6.20 -8.47
N GLU A 51 -3.21 -4.98 -8.72
CA GLU A 51 -2.42 -3.77 -8.54
C GLU A 51 -3.26 -2.75 -7.77
N THR A 52 -2.67 -2.13 -6.75
CA THR A 52 -3.33 -1.07 -5.98
C THR A 52 -2.35 0.05 -5.72
N ARG A 53 -2.82 1.29 -5.86
CA ARG A 53 -2.08 2.50 -5.51
C ARG A 53 -2.90 3.30 -4.51
N LEU A 54 -2.33 3.53 -3.34
CA LEU A 54 -2.83 4.49 -2.37
C LEU A 54 -1.91 5.69 -2.40
N ARG A 55 -2.35 6.77 -3.04
CA ARG A 55 -1.60 8.02 -3.15
C ARG A 55 -2.17 9.06 -2.20
N LEU A 56 -1.30 9.80 -1.55
CA LEU A 56 -1.67 10.96 -0.77
C LEU A 56 -2.11 12.10 -1.70
N ASP A 57 -3.38 12.49 -1.59
CA ASP A 57 -3.97 13.57 -2.40
C ASP A 57 -3.87 14.92 -1.69
N VAL A 58 -4.30 14.97 -0.42
CA VAL A 58 -4.27 16.19 0.39
C VAL A 58 -3.73 15.88 1.79
N VAL A 59 -2.72 16.64 2.21
CA VAL A 59 -2.28 16.68 3.60
C VAL A 59 -3.18 17.64 4.37
N LYS A 60 -4.10 17.12 5.17
CA LYS A 60 -4.74 17.92 6.21
C LYS A 60 -3.82 17.93 7.43
N GLY A 61 -3.09 19.03 7.60
CA GLY A 61 -2.33 19.27 8.82
C GLY A 61 -3.26 19.43 10.03
N PRO A 62 -2.75 19.31 11.27
CA PRO A 62 -3.46 19.89 12.39
C PRO A 62 -3.68 21.38 12.08
N GLU A 63 -4.91 21.87 12.23
CA GLU A 63 -5.19 23.30 12.25
C GLU A 63 -4.16 23.94 13.18
N ALA A 64 -3.34 24.87 12.66
CA ALA A 64 -2.36 25.55 13.48
C ALA A 64 -3.11 26.10 14.68
N ALA A 65 -2.87 25.54 15.88
CA ALA A 65 -3.52 25.96 17.10
C ALA A 65 -3.41 27.47 17.14
N ALA A 66 -4.56 28.14 17.04
CA ALA A 66 -4.68 29.58 16.91
C ALA A 66 -3.71 30.21 17.91
N GLY A 67 -2.59 30.71 17.38
CA GLY A 67 -1.57 31.36 18.16
C GLY A 67 -2.21 32.61 18.72
N GLY A 68 -2.69 32.51 19.96
CA GLY A 68 -3.00 33.67 20.76
C GLY A 68 -1.76 34.55 20.80
N GLN A 69 -1.93 35.81 20.45
CA GLN A 69 -1.00 36.85 20.84
C GLN A 69 -1.79 38.01 21.47
N PRO A 70 -1.16 38.67 22.46
CA PRO A 70 -1.79 39.49 23.49
C PRO A 70 -2.41 40.80 22.98
#